data_AF-A0A916DJN8-F1
#
_entry.id   AF-A0A916DJN8-F1
#
_cell.length_a   1.000
_cell.length_b   1.000
_cell.length_c   1.000
_cell.angle_alpha   90.00
_cell.angle_beta   90.00
_cell.angle_gamma   90.00
#
_symmetry.space_group_name_H-M   'P 1'
#
loop_
_entity.id
_entity.type
_entity.pdbx_description
1 polymer ?
#
loop_
_entity_poly.entity_id
_entity_poly.type
_entity_poly.pdbx_seq_one_letter_code
_entity_poly.pdbx_strand_id
1 'polypeptide(L)' 'HYARDRGVKSLYLLTMTAEAFFLRRGYARLLRENAPEAIRNTKEFSGICPLSSAFMVKNL' A
#
# COMPACT_ATOMS: atom_id res chain seq x y z
N HIS A 1 -10.07 10.59 10.01
CA HIS A 1 -11.07 11.16 9.09
C HIS A 1 -10.47 11.91 7.89
N TYR A 2 -9.27 12.51 8.00
CA TYR A 2 -8.66 13.35 6.95
C TYR A 2 -8.65 12.79 5.51
N ALA A 3 -8.35 11.51 5.30
CA ALA A 3 -8.29 10.94 3.95
C ALA A 3 -9.68 10.69 3.34
N ARG A 4 -10.66 10.29 4.16
CA ARG A 4 -12.02 9.99 3.72
C ARG A 4 -12.77 11.27 3.30
N ASP A 5 -12.55 12.36 4.04
CA ASP A 5 -13.09 13.69 3.72
C ASP A 5 -12.49 14.29 2.45
N ARG A 6 -11.35 13.79 1.98
CA ARG A 6 -10.74 14.19 0.70
C ARG A 6 -11.17 13.32 -0.49
N GLY A 7 -12.15 12.43 -0.30
CA GLY A 7 -12.64 11.54 -1.36
C GLY A 7 -11.68 10.40 -1.71
N VAL A 8 -10.70 10.11 -0.86
CA VAL A 8 -9.77 8.99 -1.08
C VAL A 8 -10.50 7.67 -0.86
N LYS A 9 -10.63 6.88 -1.92
CA LYS A 9 -11.33 5.58 -1.90
C LYS A 9 -10.49 4.46 -1.29
N SER A 10 -9.18 4.50 -1.52
CA SER A 10 -8.26 3.45 -1.08
C SER A 10 -6.90 4.06 -0.72
N LEU A 11 -6.29 3.55 0.35
CA LEU A 11 -4.93 3.85 0.78
C LEU A 11 -4.03 2.67 0.42
N TYR A 12 -2.87 2.96 -0.15
CA TYR A 12 -1.86 1.97 -0.49
C TYR A 12 -0.58 2.27 0.30
N LEU A 13 0.10 1.22 0.75
CA LEU A 13 1.36 1.34 1.49
C LEU A 13 2.31 0.20 1.14
N LEU A 14 3.61 0.46 1.24
CA LEU A 14 4.68 -0.53 1.19
C LEU A 14 5.31 -0.65 2.57
N THR A 15 5.39 -1.88 3.10
CA THR A 15 6.08 -2.13 4.38
C THR A 15 6.96 -3.36 4.29
N MET A 16 8.08 -3.36 5.01
CA MET A 16 8.97 -4.51 5.11
C MET A 16 8.73 -5.32 6.39
N THR A 17 8.50 -4.66 7.53
CA THR A 17 8.48 -5.32 8.85
C THR A 17 7.18 -5.10 9.63
N ALA A 18 6.31 -4.19 9.19
CA ALA A 18 5.09 -3.82 9.92
C ALA A 18 3.81 -4.43 9.33
N GLU A 19 3.91 -5.46 8.49
CA GLU A 19 2.75 -6.11 7.86
C GLU A 19 1.68 -6.51 8.89
N ALA A 20 2.08 -7.21 9.96
CA ALA A 20 1.15 -7.65 11.01
C ALA A 20 0.45 -6.48 11.72
N PHE A 21 1.10 -5.33 11.86
CA PHE A 21 0.52 -4.13 12.45
C PHE A 21 -0.59 -3.54 11.56
N PHE A 22 -0.38 -3.54 10.25
CA PHE A 22 -1.34 -3.00 9.27
C PHE A 22 -2.49 -3.97 9.00
N LEU A 23 -2.24 -5.28 9.00
CA LEU A 23 -3.29 -6.30 8.93
C LEU A 23 -4.34 -6.09 10.04
N ARG A 24 -3.89 -5.87 11.28
CA ARG A 24 -4.78 -5.58 12.43
C ARG A 24 -5.55 -4.25 12.30
N ARG A 25 -5.10 -3.33 11.44
CA ARG A 25 -5.75 -2.03 11.18
C ARG A 25 -6.70 -2.05 9.97
N GLY A 26 -6.96 -3.24 9.42
CA GLY A 26 -7.87 -3.44 8.29
C GLY A 26 -7.21 -3.19 6.93
N TYR A 27 -5.88 -3.23 6.85
CA TYR A 27 -5.19 -3.34 5.57
C TYR A 27 -5.17 -4.79 5.13
N ALA A 28 -5.29 -5.02 3.83
CA ALA A 28 -5.14 -6.32 3.20
C ALA A 28 -3.88 -6.33 2.34
N ARG A 29 -3.24 -7.50 2.24
CA ARG A 29 -2.10 -7.69 1.35
C ARG A 29 -2.58 -7.73 -0.09
N LEU A 30 -1.91 -7.00 -0.98
CA LEU A 30 -2.18 -7.01 -2.41
C LEU A 30 -0.91 -7.39 -3.15
N LEU A 31 -1.05 -8.10 -4.28
CA LEU A 31 0.09 -8.35 -5.16
C LEU A 31 0.59 -7.03 -5.75
N ARG A 32 1.91 -6.92 -5.91
CA ARG A 32 2.51 -5.73 -6.54
C ARG A 32 2.04 -5.52 -7.98
N GLU A 33 1.71 -6.60 -8.67
CA GLU A 33 1.14 -6.59 -10.02
C GLU A 33 -0.23 -5.90 -10.06
N ASN A 34 -1.01 -6.00 -8.97
CA ASN A 34 -2.30 -5.34 -8.83
C ASN A 34 -2.18 -3.88 -8.34
N ALA A 35 -0.96 -3.37 -8.15
CA ALA A 35 -0.79 -1.96 -7.81
C ALA A 35 -1.23 -1.07 -9.00
N PRO A 36 -1.95 0.03 -8.74
CA PRO A 36 -2.28 0.99 -9.79
C PRO A 36 -1.02 1.50 -10.51
N GLU A 37 -1.09 1.80 -11.80
CA GLU A 37 0.07 2.31 -12.56
C GLU A 37 0.67 3.57 -11.94
N ALA A 38 -0.17 4.45 -11.38
CA ALA A 38 0.26 5.64 -10.67
C ALA A 38 1.20 5.32 -9.50
N ILE A 39 1.04 4.15 -8.85
CA ILE A 39 1.91 3.68 -7.78
C ILE A 39 3.08 2.86 -8.32
N ARG A 40 2.88 2.04 -9.35
CA ARG A 40 3.96 1.28 -10.00
C ARG A 40 5.06 2.19 -10.58
N ASN A 41 4.67 3.38 -11.05
CA ASN A 41 5.59 4.37 -11.62
C ASN A 41 6.34 5.20 -10.55
N THR A 42 6.10 5.00 -9.24
CA THR A 42 6.87 5.72 -8.21
C THR A 42 8.22 5.06 -7.96
N LYS A 43 9.22 5.88 -7.60
CA LYS A 43 10.60 5.41 -7.35
C LYS A 43 10.68 4.48 -6.14
N GLU A 44 9.81 4.65 -5.13
CA GLU A 44 9.73 3.71 -4.00
C GLU A 44 9.26 2.31 -4.44
N PHE A 45 8.41 2.23 -5.46
CA PHE A 45 7.88 0.97 -5.94
C PHE A 45 8.84 0.25 -6.90
N SER A 46 9.53 0.99 -7.78
CA SER A 46 10.37 0.41 -8.84
C SER A 46 11.84 0.18 -8.46
N GLY A 47 12.40 0.92 -7.50
CA GLY A 47 13.87 0.94 -7.30
C GLY A 47 14.38 0.76 -5.88
N ILE A 48 13.64 1.20 -4.86
CA ILE A 48 14.21 1.32 -3.49
C ILE A 48 13.80 0.16 -2.59
N CYS A 49 12.61 -0.40 -2.76
CA CYS A 49 12.11 -1.44 -1.88
C CYS A 49 12.34 -2.84 -2.48
N PRO A 50 13.08 -3.74 -1.82
CA PRO A 50 13.32 -5.09 -2.32
C PRO A 50 12.00 -5.80 -2.63
N LEU A 51 12.03 -6.78 -3.55
CA LEU A 51 10.86 -7.59 -3.94
C LEU A 51 10.10 -8.20 -2.74
N SER A 52 10.74 -8.29 -1.58
CA SER A 52 10.19 -8.79 -0.31
C SER A 52 9.28 -7.81 0.45
N SER A 53 9.17 -6.54 0.04
CA SER A 53 8.25 -5.61 0.70
C SER A 53 6.78 -5.99 0.45
N ALA A 54 6.01 -6.06 1.53
CA ALA A 54 4.59 -6.30 1.50
C ALA A 54 3.85 -5.05 1.01
N PHE A 55 3.15 -5.19 -0.11
CA PHE A 55 2.25 -4.16 -0.60
C PHE A 55 0.87 -4.37 0.02
N MET A 56 0.33 -3.33 0.65
CA MET A 56 -0.92 -3.41 1.39
C MET A 56 -1.89 -2.30 0.97
N VAL A 57 -3.17 -2.63 0.92
CA VAL A 57 -4.25 -1.71 0.60
C VAL A 57 -5.27 -1.67 1.73
N LYS A 58 -5.84 -0.50 1.99
CA LYS A 58 -7.02 -0.34 2.83
C LYS A 58 -8.06 0.48 2.10
N ASN A 59 -9.25 -0.07 1.96
CA ASN A 59 -10.40 0.67 1.48
C ASN A 59 -10.92 1.55 2.62
N LEU A 60 -11.14 2.84 2.33
CA LEU A 60 -11.42 3.83 3.36
C LEU A 60 -12.88 3.91 3.74
#